data_AF-A0A072UFH1-F1
#
_entry.id   AF-A0A072UFH1-F1
#
_cell.length_a   1.000
_cell.length_b   1.000
_cell.length_c   1.000
_cell.angle_alpha   90.00
_cell.angle_beta   90.00
_cell.angle_gamma   90.00
#
_symmetry.space_group_name_H-M   'P 1'
#
loop_
_entity.id
_entity.type
_entity.pdbx_description
1 polymer ?
#
loop_
_entity_poly.entity_id
_entity_poly.type
_entity_poly.pdbx_seq_one_letter_code
_entity_poly.pdbx_strand_id
1 'polypeptide(L)'
;MENLKFSRKVFSNKYECGSRGNIAVERQVWRIQDIEELVKRFMNLESQEGKKIRDRAKEPKVVCCKAIGKGGFSDRNLDAFISDISYFILNVTDITGV
;
A
#
# COMPACT_ATOMS: atom_id res chain seq x y z
N MET A 1 -14.92 7.35 -6.10
CA MET A 1 -13.81 8.28 -5.78
C MET A 1 -13.30 8.19 -4.33
N GLU A 2 -14.11 7.75 -3.36
CA GLU A 2 -13.71 7.73 -1.94
C GLU A 2 -12.56 6.77 -1.62
N ASN A 3 -12.54 5.57 -2.23
CA ASN A 3 -11.47 4.60 -2.05
C ASN A 3 -10.09 5.13 -2.51
N LEU A 4 -10.06 5.91 -3.60
CA LEU A 4 -8.83 6.57 -4.07
C LEU A 4 -8.35 7.65 -3.10
N LYS A 5 -9.28 8.37 -2.44
CA LYS A 5 -8.94 9.36 -1.40
C LYS A 5 -8.40 8.69 -0.14
N PHE A 6 -8.94 7.53 0.23
CA PHE A 6 -8.48 6.75 1.39
C PHE A 6 -7.05 6.22 1.17
N SER A 7 -6.80 5.51 0.07
CA SER A 7 -5.47 4.99 -0.26
C SER A 7 -4.44 6.12 -0.32
N ARG A 8 -4.77 7.25 -0.97
CA ARG A 8 -3.91 8.44 -1.01
C ARG A 8 -3.56 8.95 0.40
N LYS A 9 -4.53 8.99 1.31
CA LYS A 9 -4.34 9.48 2.68
C LYS A 9 -3.42 8.55 3.48
N VAL A 10 -3.56 7.24 3.31
CA VAL A 10 -2.67 6.24 3.94
C VAL A 10 -1.23 6.44 3.47
N PHE A 11 -0.98 6.47 2.16
CA PHE A 11 0.38 6.66 1.63
C PHE A 11 1.00 8.00 1.99
N SER A 12 0.22 9.09 1.93
CA SER A 12 0.76 10.43 2.21
C SER A 12 0.99 10.68 3.69
N ASN A 13 0.12 10.18 4.57
CA ASN A 13 0.17 10.52 6.00
C ASN A 13 0.84 9.44 6.84
N LYS A 14 0.50 8.15 6.63
CA LYS A 14 1.05 7.06 7.43
C LYS A 14 2.46 6.71 6.98
N TYR A 15 2.70 6.71 5.67
CA TYR A 15 3.99 6.34 5.10
C TYR A 15 4.82 7.53 4.62
N GLU A 16 4.31 8.76 4.73
CA GLU A 16 5.01 10.01 4.34
C GLU A 16 5.63 9.95 2.93
N CYS A 17 5.05 9.16 2.02
CA CYS A 17 5.65 8.84 0.73
C CYS A 17 4.94 9.50 -0.46
N GLY A 18 4.19 10.58 -0.21
CA GLY A 18 3.47 11.35 -1.24
C GLY A 18 3.97 12.79 -1.36
N SER A 19 4.05 13.30 -2.58
CA SER A 19 4.30 14.72 -2.85
C SER A 19 3.00 15.50 -3.04
N ARG A 20 2.95 16.73 -2.55
CA ARG A 20 1.81 17.64 -2.71
C ARG A 20 2.20 18.85 -3.57
N GLY A 21 1.35 19.18 -4.53
CA GLY A 21 1.34 20.48 -5.19
C GLY A 21 0.64 21.52 -4.30
N ASN A 22 1.07 22.78 -4.36
CA ASN A 22 0.35 23.89 -3.75
C ASN A 22 -0.74 24.34 -4.72
N ILE A 23 -2.01 24.12 -4.36
CA ILE A 23 -3.15 24.56 -5.16
C ILE A 23 -4.02 25.47 -4.30
N ALA A 24 -4.41 26.62 -4.87
CA ALA A 24 -5.49 27.44 -4.33
C ALA A 24 -6.75 26.58 -4.24
N VAL A 25 -7.23 26.37 -3.02
CA VAL A 25 -8.23 25.36 -2.62
C VAL A 25 -9.54 25.43 -3.42
N GLU A 26 -9.80 26.55 -4.11
CA GLU A 26 -11.02 26.81 -4.86
C GLU A 26 -11.12 26.14 -6.24
N ARG A 27 -10.03 25.65 -6.85
CA ARG A 27 -10.11 24.94 -8.14
C ARG A 27 -9.32 23.63 -8.11
N GLN A 28 -10.05 22.51 -8.06
CA GLN A 28 -9.49 21.15 -8.22
C GLN A 28 -9.07 20.83 -9.67
N VAL A 29 -8.81 21.85 -10.50
CA VAL A 29 -8.31 21.70 -11.85
C VAL A 29 -6.81 21.99 -11.83
N TRP A 30 -6.02 20.96 -12.10
CA TRP A 30 -4.57 21.08 -12.18
C TRP A 30 -4.18 21.73 -13.49
N ARG A 31 -3.35 22.77 -13.46
CA ARG A 31 -2.69 23.23 -14.69
C ARG A 31 -1.54 22.28 -15.02
N ILE A 32 -1.28 22.11 -16.31
CA ILE A 32 -0.17 21.26 -16.79
C ILE A 32 1.16 21.70 -16.16
N GLN A 33 1.38 23.00 -16.02
CA GLN A 33 2.59 23.55 -15.40
C GLN A 33 2.74 23.13 -13.92
N ASP A 34 1.64 23.10 -13.16
CA ASP A 34 1.67 22.70 -11.75
C ASP A 34 1.99 21.18 -11.63
N ILE A 35 1.51 20.38 -12.58
CA ILE A 35 1.84 18.94 -12.68
C ILE A 35 3.30 18.77 -13.06
N GLU A 36 3.77 19.51 -14.07
CA GLU A 36 5.14 19.45 -14.56
C GLU A 36 6.14 19.82 -13.46
N GLU A 37 5.87 20.90 -12.71
CA GLU A 37 6.69 21.31 -11.57
C GLU A 37 6.71 20.23 -10.48
N LEU A 38 5.54 19.67 -10.13
CA LEU A 38 5.43 18.62 -9.13
C LEU A 38 6.22 17.37 -9.54
N VAL A 39 6.09 16.94 -10.80
CA VAL A 39 6.80 15.79 -11.34
C VAL A 39 8.30 16.05 -11.35
N LYS A 40 8.76 17.22 -11.83
CA LYS A 40 10.18 17.61 -11.82
C LYS A 40 10.75 17.61 -10.40
N ARG A 41 10.03 18.18 -9.42
CA ARG A 41 10.48 18.21 -8.02
C ARG A 41 10.57 16.81 -7.41
N PHE A 42 9.60 15.95 -7.69
CA PHE A 42 9.57 14.58 -7.21
C PHE A 42 10.66 13.70 -7.86
N MET A 43 10.89 13.87 -9.17
CA MET A 43 11.85 13.08 -9.95
C MET A 43 13.29 13.59 -9.84
N ASN A 44 13.51 14.79 -9.32
CA ASN A 44 14.86 15.29 -9.06
C ASN A 44 15.58 14.35 -8.05
N LEU A 45 16.64 13.70 -8.52
CA LEU A 45 17.40 12.74 -7.72
C LEU A 45 18.27 13.43 -6.65
N GLU A 46 18.72 14.65 -6.94
CA GLU A 46 19.53 15.49 -6.05
C GLU A 46 18.68 16.21 -4.98
N SER A 47 17.36 16.24 -5.15
CA SER A 47 16.45 16.83 -4.18
C SER A 47 16.40 15.99 -2.89
N GLN A 48 16.72 16.61 -1.76
CA GLN A 48 16.60 15.96 -0.44
C GLN A 48 15.16 15.60 -0.11
N GLU A 49 14.19 16.44 -0.47
CA GLU A 49 12.76 16.16 -0.32
C GLU A 49 12.36 14.92 -1.15
N GLY A 50 12.73 14.90 -2.44
CA GLY A 50 12.44 13.79 -3.34
C GLY A 50 13.10 12.48 -2.87
N LYS A 51 14.35 12.54 -2.42
CA LYS A 51 15.08 11.41 -1.86
C LYS A 51 14.37 10.84 -0.63
N LYS A 52 14.01 11.69 0.34
CA LYS A 52 13.28 11.27 1.56
C LYS A 52 11.97 10.56 1.21
N ILE A 53 11.18 11.12 0.30
CA ILE A 53 9.89 10.54 -0.10
C ILE A 53 10.08 9.18 -0.77
N ARG A 54 11.07 9.04 -1.66
CA ARG A 54 11.38 7.76 -2.33
C ARG A 54 11.91 6.71 -1.35
N ASP A 55 12.72 7.11 -0.37
CA ASP A 55 13.21 6.20 0.66
C ASP A 55 12.08 5.72 1.59
N ARG A 56 11.18 6.62 1.99
CA ARG A 56 9.95 6.26 2.70
C ARG A 56 9.07 5.28 1.91
N ALA A 57 8.95 5.46 0.59
CA ALA A 57 8.19 4.55 -0.27
C ALA A 57 8.78 3.12 -0.32
N LYS A 58 10.05 2.93 0.03
CA LYS A 58 10.67 1.58 0.13
C LYS A 58 10.22 0.84 1.38
N GLU A 59 9.82 1.53 2.45
CA GLU A 59 9.42 0.88 3.71
C GLU A 59 8.19 -0.02 3.52
N PRO A 60 7.06 0.44 2.92
CA PRO A 60 5.93 -0.44 2.62
C PRO A 60 6.32 -1.62 1.72
N LYS A 61 7.20 -1.40 0.73
CA LYS A 61 7.67 -2.46 -0.17
C LYS A 61 8.35 -3.57 0.64
N VAL A 62 9.26 -3.23 1.54
CA VAL A 62 9.97 -4.21 2.38
C VAL A 62 9.00 -4.96 3.28
N VAL A 63 8.06 -4.27 3.93
CA VAL A 63 7.07 -4.89 4.82
C VAL A 63 6.17 -5.86 4.04
N CYS A 64 5.65 -5.44 2.89
CA CYS A 64 4.81 -6.30 2.03
C CYS A 64 5.58 -7.53 1.55
N CYS A 65 6.82 -7.36 1.06
CA CYS A 65 7.65 -8.50 0.62
C CYS A 65 7.92 -9.48 1.76
N LYS A 66 8.14 -9.00 2.99
CA LYS A 66 8.30 -9.88 4.17
C LYS A 66 6.99 -10.59 4.55
N ALA A 67 5.85 -9.92 4.42
CA ALA A 67 4.56 -10.50 4.75
C ALA A 67 4.18 -11.66 3.82
N ILE A 68 4.47 -11.56 2.53
CA ILE A 68 4.16 -12.59 1.52
C ILE A 68 5.24 -13.65 1.32
N GLY A 69 6.44 -13.46 1.90
CA GLY A 69 7.51 -14.45 1.85
C GLY A 69 7.17 -15.68 2.70
N LYS A 70 7.81 -16.81 2.41
CA LYS A 70 7.64 -18.06 3.18
C LYS A 70 7.90 -17.82 4.67
N GLY A 71 6.99 -18.28 5.52
CA GLY A 71 6.99 -18.04 6.96
C GLY A 71 6.63 -16.60 7.36
N GLY A 72 6.17 -15.76 6.43
CA GLY A 72 5.70 -14.40 6.64
C GLY A 72 4.28 -14.31 7.20
N PHE A 73 3.83 -13.10 7.51
CA PHE A 73 2.51 -12.89 8.14
C PHE A 73 1.34 -13.33 7.25
N SER A 74 1.35 -12.96 5.97
CA SER A 74 0.29 -13.35 5.03
C SER A 74 0.32 -14.85 4.74
N ASP A 75 1.52 -15.43 4.63
CA ASP A 75 1.74 -16.87 4.46
C ASP A 75 1.13 -17.67 5.61
N ARG A 76 1.51 -17.36 6.86
CA ARG A 76 0.98 -18.02 8.06
C ARG A 76 -0.52 -17.83 8.26
N ASN A 77 -1.03 -16.63 7.96
CA ASN A 77 -2.47 -16.36 8.11
C ASN A 77 -3.28 -17.20 7.11
N LEU A 78 -2.80 -17.35 5.88
CA LEU A 78 -3.46 -18.19 4.89
C LEU A 78 -3.35 -19.67 5.27
N ASP A 79 -2.19 -20.13 5.74
CA ASP A 79 -2.02 -21.51 6.23
C ASP A 79 -2.98 -21.83 7.38
N ALA A 80 -3.09 -20.93 8.36
CA ALA A 80 -4.02 -21.10 9.48
C ALA A 80 -5.47 -21.15 9.00
N PHE A 81 -5.86 -20.23 8.13
CA PHE A 81 -7.22 -20.20 7.55
C PHE A 81 -7.56 -21.47 6.77
N ILE A 82 -6.64 -21.97 5.95
CA ILE A 82 -6.82 -23.23 5.20
C ILE A 82 -6.88 -24.41 6.15
N SER A 83 -6.06 -24.43 7.20
CA SER A 83 -6.09 -25.46 8.24
C SER A 83 -7.44 -25.50 8.96
N ASP A 84 -8.00 -24.34 9.33
CA ASP A 84 -9.30 -24.24 9.98
C ASP A 84 -10.42 -24.79 9.08
N ILE A 85 -10.41 -24.44 7.79
CA ILE A 85 -11.36 -24.97 6.80
C ILE A 85 -11.18 -26.49 6.65
N SER A 86 -9.94 -26.95 6.54
CA SER A 86 -9.64 -28.36 6.33
C SER A 86 -10.07 -29.21 7.53
N TYR A 87 -9.84 -28.71 8.75
CA TYR A 87 -10.34 -29.32 9.97
C TYR A 87 -11.86 -29.41 9.94
N PHE A 88 -12.56 -28.32 9.61
CA PHE A 88 -14.02 -28.34 9.50
C PHE A 88 -14.51 -29.39 8.49
N ILE A 89 -13.90 -29.47 7.31
CA ILE A 89 -14.31 -30.42 6.26
C ILE A 89 -14.08 -31.87 6.70
N LEU A 90 -12.91 -32.20 7.27
CA LEU A 90 -12.59 -33.55 7.74
C LEU A 90 -13.56 -34.02 8.82
N ASN A 91 -13.91 -33.14 9.76
CA ASN A 91 -14.91 -33.46 10.78
C ASN A 91 -16.30 -33.64 10.16
N VAL A 92 -16.67 -32.86 9.14
CA VAL A 92 -17.96 -33.04 8.45
C VAL A 92 -18.00 -34.37 7.71
N THR A 93 -16.93 -34.78 7.01
CA THR A 93 -16.89 -36.07 6.33
C THR A 93 -16.92 -37.25 7.29
N ASP A 94 -16.24 -37.15 8.45
CA ASP A 94 -16.30 -38.17 9.50
C ASP A 94 -17.71 -38.28 10.12
N ILE A 95 -18.45 -37.17 10.22
CA ILE A 95 -19.83 -37.15 10.74
C ILE A 95 -20.84 -37.65 9.69
N THR A 96 -20.64 -37.38 8.41
CA THR A 96 -21.59 -37.75 7.34
C THR A 96 -21.34 -39.12 6.71
N GLY A 97 -20.18 -39.75 6.99
CA GLY A 97 -19.90 -41.14 6.61
C GLY A 97 -19.87 -41.40 5.11
N VAL A 98 -19.47 -40.40 4.31
CA VAL A 98 -19.22 -40.55 2.87
C VAL A 98 -17.78 -40.96 2.62
#